data_AF-A0A9E6AN66-F1
#
_entry.id   AF-A0A9E6AN66-F1
#
_cell.length_a   1.000
_cell.length_b   1.000
_cell.length_c   1.000
_cell.angle_alpha   90.00
_cell.angle_beta   90.00
_cell.angle_gamma   90.00
#
_symmetry.space_group_name_H-M   'P 1'
#
loop_
_entity.id
_entity.type
_entity.pdbx_description
1 polymer ?
#
loop_
_entity_poly.entity_id
_entity_poly.type
_entity_poly.pdbx_seq_one_letter_code
_entity_poly.pdbx_strand_id
1 'polypeptide(L)'
;GRGTVATGRIERGIVHVNDEVEIVGFEAEKKTTITGVEMFRKSMDEGRAGDNVGCLLRGIDKEEIERGQCLAAPGTINPHKKFLGEVYVLKKEEGGRHTPFFTNYRPQFYIRTTDVTGSVMLPEGVKMVMPGDNITMEIELITTVAMEEQMRFAIREGGKTVGAGVVTKILE
;
A
#
# COMPACT_ATOMS: atom_id res chain seq x y z
N GLY A 1 -30.13 2.51 -2.69
CA GLY A 1 -29.16 1.93 -1.73
C GLY A 1 -28.55 3.05 -0.91
N ARG A 2 -27.88 2.76 0.21
CA ARG A 2 -27.26 3.81 1.06
C ARG A 2 -26.05 4.48 0.38
N GLY A 3 -25.44 3.86 -0.63
CA GLY A 3 -24.23 4.32 -1.32
C GLY A 3 -23.13 3.25 -1.25
N THR A 4 -21.94 3.59 -1.71
CA THR A 4 -20.76 2.72 -1.66
C THR A 4 -20.06 2.85 -0.31
N VAL A 5 -19.74 1.72 0.32
CA VAL A 5 -19.08 1.66 1.63
C VAL A 5 -17.69 1.08 1.46
N ALA A 6 -16.67 1.86 1.79
CA ALA A 6 -15.28 1.42 1.88
C ALA A 6 -14.99 0.95 3.30
N THR A 7 -14.52 -0.28 3.47
CA THR A 7 -14.18 -0.82 4.80
C THR A 7 -12.67 -0.87 5.01
N GLY A 8 -12.24 -0.59 6.24
CA GLY A 8 -10.82 -0.62 6.58
C GLY A 8 -10.56 -0.30 8.04
N ARG A 9 -9.31 -0.51 8.44
CA ARG A 9 -8.80 -0.03 9.73
C ARG A 9 -8.20 1.36 9.52
N ILE A 10 -8.62 2.34 10.32
CA ILE A 10 -8.03 3.68 10.26
C ILE A 10 -6.59 3.58 10.77
N GLU A 11 -5.62 3.87 9.91
CA GLU A 11 -4.19 3.78 10.25
C GLU A 11 -3.77 4.93 11.17
N ARG A 12 -4.19 6.16 10.85
CA ARG A 12 -3.87 7.39 11.58
C ARG A 12 -4.97 8.43 11.41
N GLY A 13 -5.00 9.40 12.32
CA GLY A 13 -5.94 10.52 12.28
C GLY A 13 -7.35 10.17 12.77
N ILE A 14 -8.30 11.03 12.41
CA ILE A 14 -9.73 10.94 12.73
C ILE A 14 -10.49 11.31 11.45
N VAL A 15 -11.58 10.62 11.16
CA VAL A 15 -12.51 10.94 10.07
C VAL A 15 -13.89 11.22 10.65
N HIS A 16 -14.52 12.30 10.24
CA HIS A 16 -15.87 12.69 10.66
C HIS A 16 -16.85 12.56 9.50
N VAL A 17 -18.13 12.46 9.83
CA VAL A 17 -19.19 12.65 8.83
C VAL A 17 -19.09 14.08 8.27
N ASN A 18 -19.19 14.20 6.94
CA ASN A 18 -19.00 15.39 6.11
C ASN A 18 -17.57 15.80 5.80
N ASP A 19 -16.55 15.06 6.25
CA ASP A 19 -15.17 15.32 5.82
C ASP A 19 -15.01 15.07 4.31
N GLU A 20 -14.25 15.95 3.65
CA GLU A 20 -13.74 15.69 2.30
C GLU A 20 -12.53 14.77 2.38
N VAL A 21 -12.50 13.73 1.55
CA VAL A 21 -11.40 12.77 1.47
C VAL A 21 -11.02 12.52 0.00
N GLU A 22 -9.77 12.14 -0.21
CA GLU A 22 -9.26 11.62 -1.48
C GLU A 22 -9.21 10.09 -1.45
N ILE A 23 -9.63 9.48 -2.55
CA ILE A 23 -9.34 8.08 -2.88
C ILE A 23 -8.03 8.09 -3.66
N VAL A 24 -6.98 7.51 -3.08
CA VAL A 24 -5.60 7.56 -3.64
C VAL A 24 -5.10 6.15 -3.95
N GLY A 25 -4.59 5.96 -5.17
CA GLY A 25 -3.93 4.74 -5.66
C GLY A 25 -4.53 4.20 -6.97
N PHE A 26 -3.77 3.40 -7.71
CA PHE A 26 -4.17 2.78 -8.98
C PHE A 26 -4.74 3.76 -9.99
N GLU A 27 -4.05 4.88 -10.20
CA GLU A 27 -4.46 5.98 -11.11
C GLU A 27 -5.72 6.76 -10.67
N ALA A 28 -6.35 6.41 -9.54
CA ALA A 28 -7.44 7.20 -8.99
C ALA A 28 -6.92 8.36 -8.14
N GLU A 29 -7.35 9.56 -8.52
CA GLU A 29 -7.29 10.78 -7.72
C GLU A 29 -8.69 11.39 -7.70
N LYS A 30 -9.58 10.80 -6.90
CA LYS A 30 -10.97 11.25 -6.80
C LYS A 30 -11.27 11.78 -5.41
N LYS A 31 -11.88 12.95 -5.36
CA LYS A 31 -12.41 13.53 -4.12
C LYS A 31 -13.83 13.09 -3.89
N THR A 32 -14.17 12.83 -2.63
CA THR A 32 -15.53 12.55 -2.19
C THR A 32 -15.76 13.06 -0.79
N THR A 33 -17.01 13.05 -0.35
CA THR A 33 -17.40 13.41 1.01
C THR A 33 -17.85 12.16 1.76
N ILE A 34 -17.38 12.01 3.00
CA ILE A 34 -17.88 11.00 3.92
C ILE A 34 -19.31 11.35 4.31
N THR A 35 -20.27 10.47 4.03
CA THR A 35 -21.68 10.68 4.39
C THR A 35 -22.13 9.83 5.58
N GLY A 36 -21.26 8.95 6.07
CA GLY A 36 -21.50 8.13 7.23
C GLY A 36 -20.26 7.36 7.64
N VAL A 37 -20.07 7.18 8.95
CA VAL A 37 -19.08 6.30 9.54
C VAL A 37 -19.82 5.22 10.31
N GLU A 38 -19.58 3.95 10.00
CA GLU A 38 -20.24 2.82 10.65
C GLU A 38 -19.22 1.85 11.26
N MET A 39 -19.44 1.41 12.49
CA MET A 39 -18.69 0.34 13.14
C MET A 39 -19.68 -0.71 13.68
N PHE A 40 -19.51 -1.98 13.31
CA PHE A 40 -20.39 -3.09 13.76
C PHE A 40 -21.90 -2.80 13.60
N ARG A 41 -22.30 -2.23 12.45
CA ARG A 41 -23.69 -1.83 12.13
C ARG A 41 -24.26 -0.71 13.02
N LYS A 42 -23.41 0.03 13.75
CA LYS A 42 -23.77 1.24 14.48
C LYS A 42 -23.20 2.45 13.75
N SER A 43 -24.02 3.48 13.58
CA SER A 43 -23.59 4.77 13.07
C SER A 43 -22.82 5.52 14.14
N MET A 44 -21.75 6.17 13.73
CA MET A 44 -20.86 6.97 14.57
C MET A 44 -20.73 8.37 13.94
N ASP A 45 -20.46 9.38 14.76
CA ASP A 45 -20.18 10.73 14.27
C ASP A 45 -18.75 10.84 13.68
N GLU A 46 -17.85 9.98 14.15
CA GLU A 46 -16.45 9.93 13.75
C GLU A 46 -15.85 8.51 13.91
N GLY A 47 -14.72 8.28 13.26
CA GLY A 47 -13.86 7.10 13.46
C GLY A 47 -12.41 7.54 13.70
N ARG A 48 -11.67 6.83 14.56
CA ARG A 48 -10.32 7.19 14.97
C ARG A 48 -9.30 6.11 14.63
N ALA A 49 -8.02 6.48 14.63
CA ALA A 49 -6.91 5.55 14.46
C ALA A 49 -7.07 4.29 15.33
N GLY A 50 -7.01 3.13 14.69
CA GLY A 50 -7.20 1.83 15.32
C GLY A 50 -8.58 1.20 15.09
N ASP A 51 -9.60 2.01 14.78
CA ASP A 51 -10.97 1.56 14.56
C ASP A 51 -11.10 0.82 13.22
N ASN A 52 -11.89 -0.26 13.22
CA ASN A 52 -12.36 -0.91 12.00
C ASN A 52 -13.73 -0.34 11.63
N VAL A 53 -13.79 0.45 10.56
CA VAL A 53 -14.98 1.19 10.15
C VAL A 53 -15.37 0.87 8.70
N GLY A 54 -16.63 1.14 8.39
CA GLY A 54 -17.11 1.37 7.02
C GLY A 54 -17.37 2.86 6.83
N CYS A 55 -16.75 3.44 5.81
CA CYS A 55 -16.96 4.82 5.40
C CYS A 55 -17.89 4.86 4.19
N LEU A 56 -19.05 5.52 4.32
CA LEU A 56 -19.99 5.73 3.23
C LEU A 56 -19.52 6.92 2.39
N LEU A 57 -19.38 6.71 1.08
CA LEU A 57 -18.80 7.68 0.14
C LEU A 57 -19.89 8.28 -0.76
N ARG A 58 -19.90 9.61 -0.88
CA ARG A 58 -20.85 10.32 -1.73
C ARG A 58 -20.48 10.18 -3.21
N GLY A 59 -21.42 9.69 -4.02
CA GLY A 59 -21.29 9.70 -5.49
C GLY A 59 -20.13 8.87 -6.02
N ILE A 60 -19.72 7.85 -5.27
CA ILE A 60 -18.74 6.84 -5.67
C ILE A 60 -19.51 5.57 -5.96
N ASP A 61 -19.37 5.05 -7.17
CA ASP A 61 -19.87 3.73 -7.53
C ASP A 61 -18.91 2.63 -7.07
N LYS A 62 -19.41 1.39 -6.96
CA LYS A 62 -18.62 0.27 -6.43
C LYS A 62 -17.41 -0.02 -7.32
N GLU A 63 -17.53 0.23 -8.61
CA GLU A 63 -16.51 0.02 -9.63
C GLU A 63 -15.43 1.11 -9.62
N GLU A 64 -15.67 2.24 -8.95
CA GLU A 64 -14.75 3.38 -8.87
C GLU A 64 -13.84 3.34 -7.63
N ILE A 65 -14.01 2.33 -6.79
CA ILE A 65 -13.17 2.11 -5.62
C ILE A 65 -12.83 0.63 -5.48
N GLU A 66 -11.56 0.36 -5.24
CA GLU A 66 -11.07 -1.00 -5.12
C GLU A 66 -10.07 -1.19 -3.97
N ARG A 67 -9.89 -2.45 -3.59
CA ARG A 67 -8.99 -2.81 -2.50
C ARG A 67 -7.54 -2.51 -2.90
N GLY A 68 -6.86 -1.76 -2.05
CA GLY A 68 -5.47 -1.33 -2.26
C GLY A 68 -5.33 0.17 -2.34
N GLN A 69 -6.41 0.86 -2.68
CA GLN A 69 -6.53 2.31 -2.52
C GLN A 69 -6.68 2.68 -1.04
N CYS A 70 -6.38 3.94 -0.72
CA CYS A 70 -6.59 4.50 0.61
C CYS A 70 -7.52 5.70 0.56
N LEU A 71 -8.27 5.89 1.64
CA LEU A 71 -8.95 7.15 1.92
C LEU A 71 -8.02 8.02 2.76
N ALA A 72 -7.74 9.23 2.29
CA ALA A 72 -6.84 10.14 2.95
C ALA A 72 -7.42 11.56 3.02
N ALA A 73 -6.94 12.35 3.98
CA ALA A 73 -7.18 13.79 3.96
C ALA A 73 -6.55 14.38 2.67
N PRO A 74 -7.23 15.33 1.99
CA PRO A 74 -6.76 15.81 0.70
C PRO A 74 -5.32 16.34 0.73
N GLY A 75 -4.50 15.91 -0.23
CA GLY A 75 -3.11 16.35 -0.40
C GLY A 75 -2.12 15.83 0.65
N THR A 76 -2.51 14.85 1.49
CA THR A 76 -1.64 14.33 2.56
C THR A 76 -0.83 13.09 2.20
N ILE A 77 -1.19 12.40 1.12
CA ILE A 77 -0.45 11.27 0.57
C ILE A 77 -0.68 11.22 -0.94
N ASN A 78 0.39 10.95 -1.69
CA ASN A 78 0.34 10.92 -3.15
C ASN A 78 0.60 9.51 -3.68
N PRO A 79 0.09 9.19 -4.88
CA PRO A 79 0.34 7.91 -5.51
C PRO A 79 1.71 7.91 -6.19
N HIS A 80 2.54 6.91 -5.90
CA HIS A 80 3.90 6.75 -6.43
C HIS A 80 4.07 5.36 -7.01
N LYS A 81 4.96 5.21 -7.98
CA LYS A 81 5.32 3.91 -8.56
C LYS A 81 6.80 3.60 -8.45
N LYS A 82 7.67 4.60 -8.20
CA LYS A 82 9.12 4.40 -8.17
C LYS A 82 9.71 4.90 -6.87
N PHE A 83 10.47 4.03 -6.20
CA PHE A 83 11.05 4.34 -4.89
C PHE A 83 12.33 3.54 -4.63
N LEU A 84 13.15 4.03 -3.71
CA LEU A 84 14.21 3.27 -3.08
C LEU A 84 13.67 2.59 -1.83
N GLY A 85 13.99 1.31 -1.66
CA GLY A 85 13.64 0.53 -0.48
C GLY A 85 14.86 -0.14 0.12
N GLU A 86 14.96 -0.10 1.45
CA GLU A 86 15.90 -0.93 2.20
C GLU A 86 15.19 -2.23 2.57
N VAL A 87 15.76 -3.37 2.16
CA VAL A 87 15.08 -4.67 2.14
C VAL A 87 15.97 -5.71 2.81
N TYR A 88 15.38 -6.45 3.75
CA TYR A 88 15.88 -7.73 4.22
C TYR A 88 15.27 -8.86 3.40
N VAL A 89 16.10 -9.70 2.79
CA VAL A 89 15.67 -10.88 2.04
C VAL A 89 15.61 -12.07 2.98
N LEU A 90 14.44 -12.70 3.10
CA LEU A 90 14.24 -13.81 4.03
C LEU A 90 15.05 -15.03 3.60
N LYS A 91 15.67 -15.68 4.58
CA LYS A 91 16.35 -16.97 4.42
C LYS A 91 15.35 -18.08 4.16
N LYS A 92 15.87 -19.21 3.68
CA LYS A 92 15.08 -20.43 3.49
C LYS A 92 14.39 -20.87 4.78
N GLU A 93 15.09 -20.79 5.92
CA GLU A 93 14.59 -21.21 7.23
C GLU A 93 13.45 -20.31 7.73
N GLU A 94 13.37 -19.09 7.21
CA GLU A 94 12.29 -18.11 7.48
C GLU A 94 11.13 -18.24 6.48
N GLY A 95 11.17 -19.24 5.59
CA GLY A 95 10.17 -19.46 4.55
C GLY A 95 10.39 -18.64 3.27
N GLY A 96 11.55 -17.99 3.14
CA GLY A 96 11.94 -17.19 1.98
C GLY A 96 12.48 -18.02 0.81
N ARG A 97 13.37 -17.41 0.03
CA ARG A 97 13.93 -18.03 -1.18
C ARG A 97 15.03 -19.03 -0.85
N HIS A 98 15.21 -20.00 -1.74
CA HIS A 98 16.35 -20.93 -1.73
C HIS A 98 17.51 -20.45 -2.60
N THR A 99 17.21 -19.64 -3.61
CA THR A 99 18.15 -19.19 -4.63
C THR A 99 18.20 -17.66 -4.70
N PRO A 100 19.32 -17.10 -5.15
CA PRO A 100 19.44 -15.66 -5.34
C PRO A 100 18.44 -15.12 -6.37
N PHE A 101 18.34 -13.79 -6.43
CA PHE A 101 17.71 -13.07 -7.53
C PHE A 101 18.63 -11.96 -8.06
N PHE A 102 18.27 -11.42 -9.22
CA PHE A 102 19.06 -10.48 -10.01
C PHE A 102 18.23 -9.23 -10.32
N THR A 103 18.85 -8.21 -10.91
CA THR A 103 18.12 -7.09 -11.54
C THR A 103 17.07 -7.61 -12.52
N ASN A 104 15.94 -6.90 -12.64
CA ASN A 104 14.72 -7.29 -13.35
C ASN A 104 13.97 -8.47 -12.71
N TYR A 105 14.27 -8.83 -11.46
CA TYR A 105 13.39 -9.67 -10.67
C TYR A 105 12.02 -8.99 -10.52
N ARG A 106 10.93 -9.73 -10.80
CA ARG A 106 9.55 -9.22 -10.84
C ARG A 106 8.61 -9.88 -9.83
N PRO A 107 8.76 -9.61 -8.52
CA PRO A 107 7.86 -10.12 -7.49
C PRO A 107 6.58 -9.27 -7.38
N GLN A 108 5.71 -9.69 -6.45
CA GLN A 108 4.63 -8.86 -5.93
C GLN A 108 5.10 -8.10 -4.69
N PHE A 109 4.75 -6.83 -4.59
CA PHE A 109 4.98 -5.99 -3.42
C PHE A 109 3.67 -5.83 -2.67
N TYR A 110 3.60 -6.40 -1.47
CA TYR A 110 2.47 -6.24 -0.59
C TYR A 110 2.60 -4.92 0.17
N ILE A 111 1.79 -3.95 -0.23
CA ILE A 111 1.74 -2.61 0.36
C ILE A 111 0.36 -2.44 0.99
N ARG A 112 0.35 -2.35 2.32
CA ARG A 112 -0.86 -2.32 3.17
C ARG A 112 -1.83 -3.49 2.93
N THR A 113 -2.69 -3.37 1.93
CA THR A 113 -3.81 -4.28 1.67
C THR A 113 -3.77 -4.94 0.29
N THR A 114 -2.81 -4.59 -0.55
CA THR A 114 -2.74 -5.02 -1.95
C THR A 114 -1.37 -5.55 -2.35
N ASP A 115 -1.38 -6.50 -3.29
CA ASP A 115 -0.19 -7.03 -3.96
C ASP A 115 -0.05 -6.35 -5.32
N VAL A 116 1.06 -5.61 -5.52
CA VAL A 116 1.35 -4.93 -6.78
C VAL A 116 2.62 -5.48 -7.37
N THR A 117 2.57 -5.96 -8.61
CA THR A 117 3.78 -6.41 -9.30
C THR A 117 4.72 -5.23 -9.51
N GLY A 118 6.01 -5.45 -9.33
CA GLY A 118 7.03 -4.47 -9.66
C GLY A 118 8.32 -5.12 -10.10
N SER A 119 9.24 -4.35 -10.64
CA SER A 119 10.59 -4.77 -10.98
C SER A 119 11.62 -4.19 -10.01
N VAL A 120 12.63 -4.99 -9.72
CA VAL A 120 13.77 -4.61 -8.89
C VAL A 120 14.97 -4.24 -9.75
N MET A 121 15.60 -3.11 -9.46
CA MET A 121 16.92 -2.73 -9.96
C MET A 121 17.92 -2.70 -8.81
N LEU A 122 18.96 -3.53 -8.92
CA LEU A 122 20.02 -3.60 -7.93
C LEU A 122 21.01 -2.44 -8.09
N PRO A 123 21.71 -2.03 -7.02
CA PRO A 123 22.77 -1.02 -7.11
C PRO A 123 23.89 -1.42 -8.07
N GLU A 124 24.59 -0.42 -8.61
CA GLU A 124 25.74 -0.64 -9.49
C GLU A 124 26.78 -1.54 -8.79
N GLY A 125 27.33 -2.51 -9.53
CA GLY A 125 28.29 -3.47 -9.01
C GLY A 125 27.68 -4.68 -8.27
N VAL A 126 26.40 -4.62 -7.87
CA VAL A 126 25.71 -5.77 -7.26
C VAL A 126 25.14 -6.67 -8.35
N LYS A 127 25.70 -7.87 -8.48
CA LYS A 127 25.25 -8.84 -9.50
C LYS A 127 24.01 -9.62 -9.08
N MET A 128 23.92 -9.99 -7.82
CA MET A 128 22.83 -10.82 -7.30
C MET A 128 22.63 -10.56 -5.80
N VAL A 129 21.45 -10.92 -5.29
CA VAL A 129 21.10 -10.82 -3.86
C VAL A 129 20.81 -12.21 -3.33
N MET A 130 21.44 -12.58 -2.22
CA MET A 130 21.28 -13.87 -1.56
C MET A 130 20.18 -13.82 -0.49
N PRO A 131 19.51 -14.94 -0.21
CA PRO A 131 18.67 -15.07 0.97
C PRO A 131 19.47 -14.76 2.26
N GLY A 132 18.96 -13.85 3.09
CA GLY A 132 19.61 -13.36 4.30
C GLY A 132 20.32 -12.01 4.16
N ASP A 133 20.43 -11.47 2.95
CA ASP A 133 21.06 -10.17 2.71
C ASP A 133 20.15 -9.00 3.12
N ASN A 134 20.79 -7.90 3.52
CA ASN A 134 20.16 -6.58 3.60
C ASN A 134 20.69 -5.74 2.45
N ILE A 135 19.80 -5.15 1.67
CA ILE A 135 20.18 -4.38 0.48
C ILE A 135 19.21 -3.22 0.22
N THR A 136 19.76 -2.10 -0.23
CA THR A 136 18.97 -1.02 -0.83
C THR A 136 18.77 -1.31 -2.31
N MET A 137 17.52 -1.28 -2.78
CA MET A 137 17.19 -1.49 -4.19
C MET A 137 16.20 -0.45 -4.68
N GLU A 138 16.26 -0.14 -5.96
CA GLU A 138 15.24 0.64 -6.65
C GLU A 138 14.10 -0.29 -7.07
N ILE A 139 12.87 0.11 -6.80
CA ILE A 139 11.65 -0.64 -7.09
C ILE A 139 10.75 0.21 -7.97
N GLU A 140 10.28 -0.36 -9.07
CA GLU A 140 9.31 0.24 -9.97
C GLU A 140 8.06 -0.65 -10.07
N LEU A 141 6.93 -0.15 -9.58
CA LEU A 141 5.62 -0.80 -9.60
C LEU A 141 4.95 -0.62 -10.97
N ILE A 142 4.14 -1.60 -11.39
CA ILE A 142 3.40 -1.51 -12.66
C ILE A 142 2.25 -0.51 -12.63
N THR A 143 1.84 -0.06 -11.45
CA THR A 143 0.80 0.93 -11.22
C THR A 143 1.14 1.73 -9.96
N THR A 144 0.56 2.92 -9.83
CA THR A 144 0.84 3.81 -8.70
C THR A 144 0.10 3.35 -7.43
N VAL A 145 0.73 3.55 -6.29
CA VAL A 145 0.19 3.21 -4.96
C VAL A 145 0.42 4.38 -4.02
N ALA A 146 -0.56 4.66 -3.16
CA ALA A 146 -0.40 5.67 -2.12
C ALA A 146 0.77 5.32 -1.19
N MET A 147 1.84 6.11 -1.24
CA MET A 147 3.12 5.78 -0.61
C MET A 147 3.75 7.01 0.02
N GLU A 148 4.57 6.79 1.05
CA GLU A 148 5.39 7.81 1.69
C GLU A 148 6.67 7.14 2.23
N GLU A 149 7.68 7.94 2.53
CA GLU A 149 8.90 7.45 3.17
C GLU A 149 8.59 6.81 4.54
N GLN A 150 9.41 5.86 4.96
CA GLN A 150 9.25 5.04 6.17
C GLN A 150 8.08 4.05 6.14
N MET A 151 7.32 3.98 5.04
CA MET A 151 6.29 2.95 4.88
C MET A 151 6.91 1.56 4.74
N ARG A 152 6.35 0.59 5.45
CA ARG A 152 6.78 -0.81 5.36
C ARG A 152 6.04 -1.54 4.25
N PHE A 153 6.73 -2.45 3.59
CA PHE A 153 6.17 -3.35 2.59
C PHE A 153 6.76 -4.75 2.73
N ALA A 154 6.10 -5.74 2.13
CA ALA A 154 6.65 -7.09 1.99
C ALA A 154 6.83 -7.44 0.52
N ILE A 155 7.85 -8.22 0.21
CA ILE A 155 8.06 -8.79 -1.13
C ILE A 155 7.52 -10.21 -1.09
N ARG A 156 6.68 -10.56 -2.06
CA ARG A 156 5.99 -11.84 -2.14
C ARG A 156 6.17 -12.50 -3.50
N GLU A 157 6.27 -13.82 -3.47
CA GLU A 157 6.35 -14.69 -4.63
C GLU A 157 5.51 -15.94 -4.39
N GLY A 158 4.61 -16.28 -5.31
CA GLY A 158 3.72 -17.45 -5.16
C GLY A 158 2.90 -17.42 -3.86
N GLY A 159 2.53 -16.23 -3.39
CA GLY A 159 1.80 -16.02 -2.14
C GLY A 159 2.64 -16.06 -0.85
N LYS A 160 3.94 -16.38 -0.92
CA LYS A 160 4.86 -16.42 0.23
C LYS A 160 5.66 -15.13 0.36
N THR A 161 5.91 -14.69 1.59
CA THR A 161 6.82 -13.58 1.86
C THR A 161 8.27 -14.01 1.68
N VAL A 162 9.00 -13.31 0.83
CA VAL A 162 10.41 -13.56 0.51
C VAL A 162 11.32 -12.40 0.90
N GLY A 163 10.75 -11.25 1.23
CA GLY A 163 11.49 -10.08 1.72
C GLY A 163 10.60 -9.16 2.54
N ALA A 164 11.23 -8.36 3.41
CA ALA A 164 10.58 -7.30 4.17
C ALA A 164 11.37 -6.01 3.95
N GLY A 165 10.68 -4.92 3.65
CA GLY A 165 11.34 -3.67 3.33
C GLY A 165 10.67 -2.44 3.91
N VAL A 166 11.39 -1.34 3.84
CA VAL A 166 10.93 0.00 4.18
C VAL A 166 11.27 0.96 3.03
N VAL A 167 10.32 1.81 2.65
CA VAL A 167 10.52 2.86 1.67
C VAL A 167 11.47 3.90 2.28
N THR A 168 12.61 4.13 1.65
CA THR A 168 13.61 5.10 2.13
C THR A 168 13.57 6.41 1.37
N LYS A 169 13.17 6.39 0.10
CA LYS A 169 13.06 7.60 -0.72
C LYS A 169 12.07 7.40 -1.86
N ILE A 170 11.20 8.39 -2.08
CA ILE A 170 10.32 8.43 -3.26
C ILE A 170 11.08 9.02 -4.46
N LEU A 171 10.96 8.38 -5.63
CA LEU A 171 11.61 8.81 -6.86
C LEU A 171 10.59 9.32 -7.90
N GLU A 172 9.43 8.67 -7.99
CA GLU A 172 8.30 9.03 -8.87
C GLU A 172 6.97 8.57 -8.29
#